data_AF-A0A947AM24-F1
#
_entry.id   AF-A0A947AM24-F1
#
_cell.length_a   1.000
_cell.length_b   1.000
_cell.length_c   1.000
_cell.angle_alpha   90.00
_cell.angle_beta   90.00
_cell.angle_gamma   90.00
#
_symmetry.space_group_name_H-M   'P 1'
#
loop_
_entity.id
_entity.type
_entity.pdbx_description
1 polymer ?
#
loop_
_entity_poly.entity_id
_entity_poly.type
_entity_poly.pdbx_seq_one_letter_code
_entity_poly.pdbx_strand_id
1 'polypeptide(L)'
;MDERKLPSSLDDIQTETIEADMLIIGGGNAGCFVAAEAKEQDPSLNVVIMEKAHISRSGATAAGMDAINTYIVDGETPESLVKWSRAQVGGGPLREDLALSNAKLLNETV
;
A
#
# COMPACT_ATOMS: atom_id res chain seq x y z
N MET A 1 8.07 8.97 27.26
CA MET A 1 7.07 9.54 26.34
C MET A 1 7.32 11.03 26.34
N ASP A 2 7.63 11.60 25.18
CA ASP A 2 7.87 13.03 25.04
C ASP A 2 6.54 13.78 25.20
N GLU A 3 6.44 14.63 26.23
CA GLU A 3 5.26 15.46 26.50
C GLU A 3 5.20 16.61 25.50
N ARG A 4 4.84 16.30 24.26
CA ARG A 4 4.54 17.34 23.28
C ARG A 4 3.31 18.11 23.75
N LYS A 5 3.51 19.36 24.16
CA LYS A 5 2.42 20.29 24.48
C LYS A 5 1.54 20.46 23.25
N LEU A 6 0.25 20.19 23.41
CA LEU A 6 -0.74 20.47 22.38
C LEU A 6 -0.86 21.99 22.19
N PRO A 7 -1.07 22.47 20.95
CA PRO A 7 -1.32 23.89 20.69
C PRO A 7 -2.59 24.35 21.42
N SER A 8 -2.56 25.56 21.96
CA SER A 8 -3.69 26.19 22.65
C SER A 8 -4.67 26.89 21.70
N SER A 9 -4.22 27.25 20.51
CA SER A 9 -4.98 27.91 19.44
C SER A 9 -4.47 27.47 18.07
N LEU A 10 -5.23 27.78 17.00
CA LEU A 10 -4.79 27.49 15.63
C LEU A 10 -3.57 28.34 15.21
N ASP A 11 -3.41 29.54 15.78
CA ASP A 11 -2.26 30.41 15.54
C ASP A 11 -0.95 29.82 16.08
N ASP A 12 -1.04 28.87 17.02
CA ASP A 12 0.11 28.14 17.57
C ASP A 12 0.57 26.99 16.66
N ILE A 13 -0.19 26.64 15.62
CA ILE A 13 0.14 25.54 14.71
C ILE A 13 1.10 26.05 13.64
N GLN A 14 2.35 25.59 13.71
CA GLN A 14 3.33 25.84 12.67
C GLN A 14 2.96 25.07 11.41
N THR A 15 2.97 25.78 10.27
CA THR A 15 2.81 25.16 8.95
C THR A 15 4.18 24.82 8.41
N GLU A 16 4.41 23.53 8.16
CA GLU A 16 5.61 23.03 7.49
C GLU A 16 5.26 22.70 6.03
N THR A 17 6.10 23.15 5.11
CA THR A 17 5.97 22.83 3.67
C THR A 17 7.03 21.81 3.29
N ILE A 18 6.61 20.68 2.76
CA ILE A 18 7.49 19.61 2.29
C ILE A 18 7.30 19.48 0.78
N GLU A 19 8.35 19.78 0.02
CA GLU A 19 8.37 19.58 -1.43
C GLU A 19 8.64 18.10 -1.74
N ALA A 20 7.92 17.54 -2.71
CA ALA A 20 8.05 16.15 -3.14
C ALA A 20 7.69 16.01 -4.62
N ASP A 21 8.38 15.13 -5.34
CA ASP A 21 7.97 14.72 -6.68
C ASP A 21 6.78 13.75 -6.59
N MET A 22 6.74 12.94 -5.52
CA MET A 22 5.68 11.99 -5.24
C MET A 22 5.35 11.95 -3.75
N LEU A 23 4.08 12.20 -3.40
CA LEU A 23 3.54 12.04 -2.05
C LEU A 23 2.71 10.76 -1.95
N ILE A 24 3.06 9.90 -1.00
CA ILE A 24 2.33 8.68 -0.66
C ILE A 24 1.65 8.86 0.69
N ILE A 25 0.32 8.78 0.72
CA ILE A 25 -0.47 8.93 1.95
C ILE A 25 -0.78 7.55 2.52
N GLY A 26 -0.10 7.19 3.60
CA GLY A 26 -0.19 5.90 4.29
C GLY A 26 1.02 5.01 4.03
N GLY A 27 1.72 4.60 5.10
CA GLY A 27 2.92 3.76 5.06
C GLY A 27 2.65 2.28 5.36
N GLY A 28 1.46 1.78 5.03
CA GLY A 28 1.19 0.34 5.05
C GLY A 28 1.82 -0.39 3.87
N ASN A 29 1.53 -1.69 3.71
CA ASN A 29 2.13 -2.53 2.65
C ASN A 29 2.13 -1.87 1.27
N ALA A 30 0.97 -1.37 0.80
CA ALA A 30 0.87 -0.75 -0.51
C ALA A 30 1.70 0.53 -0.63
N GLY A 31 1.70 1.40 0.39
CA GLY A 31 2.45 2.64 0.37
C GLY A 31 3.97 2.42 0.39
N CYS A 32 4.43 1.46 1.21
CA CYS A 32 5.83 1.05 1.22
C CYS A 32 6.25 0.43 -0.12
N PHE A 33 5.39 -0.39 -0.73
CA PHE A 33 5.67 -1.01 -2.02
C PHE A 33 5.82 0.02 -3.14
N VAL A 34 4.88 0.99 -3.22
CA VAL A 34 4.97 2.10 -4.18
C VAL A 34 6.24 2.92 -3.97
N ALA A 35 6.62 3.18 -2.72
CA ALA A 35 7.83 3.95 -2.42
C ALA A 35 9.11 3.23 -2.87
N ALA A 36 9.18 1.91 -2.66
CA ALA A 36 10.29 1.08 -3.11
C ALA A 36 10.37 1.05 -4.64
N GLU A 37 9.27 0.69 -5.30
CA GLU A 37 9.16 0.61 -6.76
C GLU A 37 9.51 1.93 -7.44
N ALA A 38 9.01 3.06 -6.91
CA ALA A 38 9.32 4.38 -7.45
C ALA A 38 10.83 4.69 -7.43
N LYS A 39 11.53 4.29 -6.34
CA LYS A 39 12.98 4.49 -6.22
C LYS A 39 13.80 3.50 -7.03
N GLU A 40 13.27 2.31 -7.32
CA GLU A 40 13.90 1.37 -8.24
C GLU A 40 13.82 1.87 -9.69
N GLN A 41 12.67 2.43 -10.10
CA GLN A 41 12.50 2.99 -11.44
C GLN A 41 13.29 4.29 -11.64
N ASP A 42 13.29 5.17 -10.64
CA ASP A 42 14.06 6.41 -10.67
C ASP A 42 14.61 6.76 -9.28
N PRO A 43 15.90 6.45 -9.02
CA PRO A 43 16.56 6.79 -7.78
C PRO A 43 16.62 8.28 -7.48
N SER A 44 16.43 9.17 -8.47
CA SER A 44 16.47 10.61 -8.29
C SER A 44 15.18 11.20 -7.71
N LEU A 45 14.05 10.47 -7.79
CA LEU A 45 12.76 10.94 -7.27
C LEU A 45 12.81 11.24 -5.76
N ASN A 46 12.33 12.42 -5.39
CA ASN A 46 12.04 12.78 -4.03
C ASN A 46 10.65 12.24 -3.63
N VAL A 47 10.65 11.03 -3.06
CA VAL A 47 9.45 10.32 -2.59
C VAL A 47 9.24 10.57 -1.11
N VAL A 48 8.06 11.08 -0.74
CA VAL A 48 7.67 11.33 0.65
C VAL A 48 6.50 10.43 1.04
N ILE A 49 6.66 9.69 2.15
CA ILE A 49 5.58 8.91 2.77
C ILE A 49 5.04 9.68 3.99
N MET A 50 3.74 9.99 3.97
CA MET A 50 3.03 10.54 5.13
C MET A 50 2.32 9.40 5.87
N GLU A 51 2.81 9.06 7.07
CA GLU A 51 2.23 8.04 7.94
C GLU A 51 1.87 8.65 9.30
N LYS A 52 0.65 8.38 9.78
CA LYS A 52 0.16 8.91 11.06
C LYS A 52 0.74 8.18 12.27
N ALA A 53 1.12 6.91 12.08
CA ALA A 53 1.66 6.03 13.08
C ALA A 53 3.18 5.80 12.87
N HIS A 54 3.74 4.81 13.55
CA HIS A 54 5.12 4.41 13.30
C HIS A 54 5.15 3.38 12.17
N ILE A 55 5.79 3.71 11.04
CA ILE A 55 5.72 2.92 9.80
C ILE A 55 6.14 1.45 9.96
N SER A 56 7.06 1.15 10.88
CA SER A 56 7.49 -0.24 11.13
C SER A 56 6.39 -1.16 11.68
N ARG A 57 5.28 -0.59 12.17
CA ARG A 57 4.15 -1.30 12.80
C ARG A 57 2.80 -0.64 12.49
N SER A 58 2.69 0.20 11.46
CA SER A 58 1.41 0.81 11.08
C SER A 58 0.57 -0.15 10.23
N GLY A 59 -0.73 0.13 10.10
CA GLY A 59 -1.61 -0.58 9.18
C GLY A 59 -2.06 -1.98 9.63
N ALA A 60 -2.59 -2.74 8.67
CA ALA A 60 -3.27 -4.01 8.91
C ALA A 60 -2.34 -5.17 9.32
N THR A 61 -1.04 -5.06 9.01
CA THR A 61 -0.03 -6.09 9.25
C THR A 61 0.84 -5.81 10.47
N ALA A 62 0.42 -4.89 11.35
CA ALA A 62 1.18 -4.50 12.54
C ALA A 62 1.61 -5.69 13.42
N ALA A 63 0.69 -6.64 13.62
CA ALA A 63 0.90 -7.86 14.40
C ALA A 63 1.62 -8.98 13.61
N GLY A 64 1.88 -8.78 12.31
CA GLY A 64 2.31 -9.80 11.37
C GLY A 64 1.14 -10.50 10.67
N MET A 65 1.49 -11.36 9.72
CA MET A 65 0.59 -12.30 9.05
C MET A 65 1.23 -13.69 9.08
N ASP A 66 0.42 -14.71 9.27
CA ASP A 66 0.83 -16.12 9.29
C ASP A 66 0.84 -16.76 7.89
N ALA A 67 0.17 -16.14 6.92
CA ALA A 67 0.08 -16.60 5.55
C ALA A 67 0.10 -15.45 4.54
N ILE A 68 0.45 -15.79 3.29
CA ILE A 68 0.22 -14.95 2.12
C ILE A 68 -1.06 -15.45 1.46
N ASN A 69 -2.12 -14.65 1.53
CA ASN A 69 -3.46 -15.09 1.14
C ASN A 69 -3.66 -15.23 -0.38
N THR A 70 -2.79 -14.60 -1.18
CA THR A 70 -2.92 -14.61 -2.64
C THR A 70 -1.57 -14.90 -3.27
N TYR A 71 -1.48 -16.05 -3.92
CA TYR A 71 -0.34 -16.48 -4.71
C TYR A 71 -0.86 -17.40 -5.82
N ILE A 72 -0.42 -17.19 -7.06
CA ILE A 72 -0.82 -18.05 -8.18
C ILE A 72 0.14 -19.24 -8.21
N VAL A 73 -0.36 -20.42 -7.85
CA VAL A 73 0.44 -21.65 -7.82
C VAL A 73 0.67 -22.23 -9.22
N ASP A 74 1.64 -23.13 -9.33
CA ASP A 74 1.93 -23.84 -10.58
C ASP A 74 0.66 -24.52 -11.14
N GLY A 75 0.39 -24.27 -12.42
CA GLY A 75 -0.79 -24.80 -13.13
C GLY A 75 -2.04 -23.90 -13.08
N GLU A 76 -2.04 -22.85 -12.27
CA GLU A 76 -3.08 -21.81 -12.27
C GLU A 76 -2.66 -20.59 -13.11
N THR A 77 -3.61 -19.73 -13.46
CA THR A 77 -3.35 -18.52 -14.26
C THR A 77 -3.96 -17.27 -13.63
N PRO A 78 -3.52 -16.06 -14.01
CA PRO A 78 -4.18 -14.83 -13.59
C PRO A 78 -5.70 -14.82 -13.85
N GLU A 79 -6.13 -15.37 -14.98
CA GLU A 79 -7.54 -15.48 -15.34
C GLU A 79 -8.30 -16.47 -14.44
N SER A 80 -7.67 -17.56 -14.02
CA SER A 80 -8.30 -18.50 -13.08
C SER A 80 -8.50 -17.86 -11.71
N LEU A 81 -7.54 -17.06 -11.24
CA LEU A 81 -7.67 -16.27 -10.01
C LEU A 81 -8.80 -15.23 -10.10
N VAL A 82 -8.92 -14.51 -11.22
CA VAL A 82 -10.00 -13.52 -11.42
C VAL A 82 -11.37 -14.21 -11.46
N LYS A 83 -11.47 -15.34 -12.17
CA LYS A 83 -12.69 -16.15 -12.21
C LYS A 83 -13.08 -16.64 -10.82
N TRP A 84 -12.12 -17.14 -10.04
CA TRP A 84 -12.33 -17.54 -8.66
C TRP A 84 -12.79 -16.35 -7.79
N SER A 85 -12.15 -15.20 -7.92
CA SER A 85 -12.51 -13.97 -7.18
C SER A 85 -13.94 -13.50 -7.47
N ARG A 86 -14.41 -13.61 -8.72
CA ARG A 86 -15.81 -13.34 -9.07
C ARG A 86 -16.77 -14.34 -8.43
N ALA A 87 -16.39 -15.61 -8.34
CA ALA A 87 -17.22 -16.62 -7.67
C ALA A 87 -17.36 -16.33 -6.17
N GLN A 88 -16.31 -15.83 -5.51
CA GLN A 88 -16.32 -15.48 -4.08
C GLN A 88 -17.32 -14.37 -3.74
N VAL A 89 -17.62 -13.48 -4.69
CA VAL A 89 -18.65 -12.44 -4.55
C VAL A 89 -20.01 -12.86 -5.11
N GLY A 90 -20.25 -14.18 -5.26
CA GLY A 90 -21.53 -14.73 -5.73
C GLY A 90 -21.82 -14.44 -7.21
N GLY A 91 -20.80 -14.20 -8.02
CA GLY A 91 -20.95 -13.74 -9.40
C GLY A 91 -21.30 -12.25 -9.54
N GLY A 92 -21.22 -11.50 -8.43
CA GLY A 92 -21.46 -10.06 -8.39
C GLY A 92 -20.42 -9.22 -9.14
N PRO A 93 -20.57 -7.88 -9.11
CA PRO A 93 -19.68 -6.97 -9.82
C PRO A 93 -18.22 -7.10 -9.39
N LEU A 94 -17.35 -7.27 -10.38
CA LEU A 94 -15.89 -7.26 -10.23
C LEU A 94 -15.30 -6.47 -11.40
N ARG A 95 -14.41 -5.52 -11.10
CA ARG A 95 -13.55 -4.86 -12.10
C ARG A 95 -12.47 -5.82 -12.56
N GLU A 96 -12.85 -6.74 -13.44
CA GLU A 96 -11.97 -7.81 -13.94
C GLU A 96 -10.73 -7.27 -14.64
N ASP A 97 -10.82 -6.11 -15.27
CA ASP A 97 -9.69 -5.45 -15.89
C ASP A 97 -8.60 -5.06 -14.86
N LEU A 98 -9.02 -4.54 -13.70
CA LEU A 98 -8.09 -4.21 -12.61
C LEU A 98 -7.60 -5.47 -11.90
N ALA A 99 -8.51 -6.40 -11.61
CA ALA A 99 -8.16 -7.67 -10.97
C ALA A 99 -7.18 -8.47 -11.82
N LEU A 100 -7.37 -8.53 -13.14
CA LEU A 100 -6.47 -9.20 -14.07
C LEU A 100 -5.14 -8.48 -14.20
N SER A 101 -5.14 -7.15 -14.26
CA SER A 101 -3.89 -6.36 -14.29
C SER A 101 -3.05 -6.62 -13.04
N ASN A 102 -3.67 -6.66 -11.87
CA ASN A 102 -2.99 -7.00 -10.61
C ASN A 102 -2.52 -8.46 -10.59
N ALA A 103 -3.37 -9.40 -11.00
CA ALA A 103 -3.06 -10.83 -11.00
C ALA A 103 -1.86 -11.19 -11.89
N LYS A 104 -1.64 -10.47 -12.98
CA LYS A 104 -0.50 -10.69 -13.89
C LYS A 104 0.86 -10.37 -13.26
N LEU A 105 0.90 -9.42 -12.32
CA LEU A 105 2.13 -8.99 -11.64
C LEU A 105 2.25 -9.57 -10.23
N LEU A 106 1.16 -10.13 -9.70
CA LEU A 106 1.03 -10.54 -8.30
C LEU A 106 2.25 -11.30 -7.78
N ASN A 107 2.66 -12.38 -8.46
CA ASN A 107 3.74 -13.24 -7.98
C ASN A 107 5.14 -12.61 -8.08
N GLU A 108 5.33 -11.56 -8.88
CA GLU A 108 6.61 -10.83 -8.93
C GLU A 108 6.82 -9.98 -7.66
N THR A 109 5.73 -9.72 -6.93
CA THR A 109 5.68 -8.82 -5.77
C THR A 109 5.55 -9.55 -4.43
N VAL A 110 5.60 -10.90 -4.45
CA VAL A 110 5.42 -11.79 -3.29
C VAL A 110 6.75 -12.40 -2.86
#